data_AF-A0A920HWJ2-F1
#
_entry.id   AF-A0A920HWJ2-F1
#
_cell.length_a   1.000
_cell.length_b   1.000
_cell.length_c   1.000
_cell.angle_alpha   90.00
_cell.angle_beta   90.00
_cell.angle_gamma   90.00
#
_symmetry.space_group_name_H-M   'P 1'
#
loop_
_entity.id
_entity.type
_entity.pdbx_description
1 polymer ?
#
loop_
_entity_poly.entity_id
_entity_poly.type
_entity_poly.pdbx_seq_one_letter_code
_entity_poly.pdbx_strand_id
1 'polypeptide(L)'
;MLVFDGWSEILQPSIKRVLGELTSTPLKAYIDEIWRNKYTKGSFQEIHHHHGADISFTIFCNDFNETSSEFFFYNESSRYMDFRFRQIMEETGSLFMDDSWTLVSMKGDIIFFLLIFKGVQYIKMIVRTTVSGNMIIHRYNFENFIENMIMLFKRKSGYIVNFLNTCILIPSVVSNQKVEVDVKDSWIFHLI
;
A
#
# COMPACT_ATOMS: atom_id res chain seq x y z
N MET A 1 10.58 -21.99 11.27
CA MET A 1 9.20 -22.43 11.62
C MET A 1 8.46 -21.14 11.96
N LEU A 2 7.50 -20.72 11.14
CA LEU A 2 6.77 -19.47 11.39
C LEU A 2 5.70 -19.78 12.45
N VAL A 3 5.75 -19.07 13.58
CA VAL A 3 4.68 -19.08 14.58
C VAL A 3 3.63 -18.12 14.07
N PHE A 4 2.48 -18.64 13.64
CA PHE A 4 1.42 -17.86 13.03
C PHE A 4 0.44 -17.37 14.11
N ASP A 5 0.23 -16.07 14.15
CA ASP A 5 -0.63 -15.32 15.06
C ASP A 5 -1.99 -15.01 14.41
N GLY A 6 -2.60 -15.96 13.69
CA GLY A 6 -3.93 -15.81 13.05
C GLY A 6 -4.03 -14.80 11.89
N TRP A 7 -3.50 -13.59 12.03
CA TRP A 7 -3.47 -12.56 10.99
C TRP A 7 -2.59 -12.95 9.81
N SER A 8 -1.43 -13.50 10.12
CA SER A 8 -0.49 -14.02 9.12
C SER A 8 -1.08 -15.17 8.30
N GLU A 9 -2.03 -15.96 8.86
CA GLU A 9 -2.75 -17.00 8.13
C GLU A 9 -3.78 -16.42 7.17
N ILE A 10 -4.57 -15.43 7.64
CA ILE A 10 -5.60 -14.76 6.84
C ILE A 10 -4.98 -14.02 5.65
N LEU A 11 -3.83 -13.37 5.85
CA LEU A 11 -3.15 -12.60 4.80
C LEU A 11 -2.31 -13.48 3.87
N GLN A 12 -2.04 -14.74 4.23
CA GLN A 12 -1.15 -15.62 3.49
C GLN A 12 -1.52 -15.78 2.00
N PRO A 13 -2.81 -15.97 1.62
CA PRO A 13 -3.19 -16.09 0.20
C PRO A 13 -2.88 -14.83 -0.60
N SER A 14 -3.19 -13.65 -0.03
CA SER A 14 -2.95 -12.34 -0.65
C SER A 14 -1.45 -12.05 -0.80
N ILE A 15 -0.66 -12.35 0.24
CA ILE A 15 0.80 -12.23 0.22
C ILE A 15 1.41 -13.14 -0.85
N LYS A 16 1.01 -14.42 -0.88
CA LYS A 16 1.49 -15.39 -1.88
C LYS A 16 1.19 -14.92 -3.31
N ARG A 17 -0.01 -14.38 -3.54
CA ARG A 17 -0.41 -13.83 -4.84
C ARG A 17 0.49 -12.67 -5.25
N VAL A 18 0.64 -11.66 -4.39
CA VAL A 18 1.47 -10.47 -4.69
C VAL A 18 2.92 -10.86 -4.93
N LEU A 19 3.52 -11.69 -4.07
CA LEU A 19 4.90 -12.10 -4.25
C LEU A 19 5.10 -12.93 -5.53
N GLY A 20 4.12 -13.77 -5.90
CA GLY A 20 4.15 -14.53 -7.15
C GLY A 20 3.94 -13.67 -8.40
N GLU A 21 3.26 -12.53 -8.28
CA GLU A 21 3.19 -11.52 -9.34
C GLU A 21 4.51 -10.75 -9.49
N LEU A 22 5.25 -10.52 -8.40
CA LEU A 22 6.54 -9.82 -8.41
C LEU A 22 7.68 -10.66 -9.02
N THR A 23 7.69 -11.97 -8.79
CA THR A 23 8.71 -12.85 -9.34
C THR A 23 8.24 -14.31 -9.41
N SER A 24 8.78 -15.06 -10.38
CA SER A 24 8.63 -16.52 -10.44
C SER A 24 9.47 -17.26 -9.41
N THR A 25 10.44 -16.59 -8.78
CA THR A 25 11.29 -17.18 -7.74
C THR A 25 10.56 -17.18 -6.41
N PRO A 26 10.41 -18.33 -5.73
CA PRO A 26 9.75 -18.36 -4.43
C PRO A 26 10.44 -17.43 -3.42
N LEU A 27 9.68 -16.45 -2.93
CA LEU A 27 10.11 -15.55 -1.87
C LEU A 27 9.58 -16.03 -0.52
N LYS A 28 10.41 -15.89 0.51
CA LYS A 28 9.99 -16.02 1.90
C LYS A 28 9.82 -14.61 2.45
N ALA A 29 8.70 -14.35 3.11
CA ALA A 29 8.44 -13.08 3.77
C ALA A 29 7.75 -13.32 5.12
N TYR A 30 7.87 -12.35 6.02
CA TYR A 30 7.14 -12.34 7.29
C TYR A 30 6.61 -10.94 7.58
N ILE A 31 5.49 -10.87 8.30
CA ILE A 31 4.94 -9.60 8.79
C ILE A 31 5.77 -9.20 10.00
N ASP A 32 6.38 -8.02 9.92
CA ASP A 32 7.25 -7.46 10.96
C ASP A 32 6.44 -6.67 11.98
N GLU A 33 5.52 -5.84 11.50
CA GLU A 33 4.67 -4.99 12.33
C GLU A 33 3.24 -4.97 11.79
N ILE A 34 2.27 -4.86 12.71
CA ILE A 34 0.85 -4.66 12.39
C ILE A 34 0.25 -3.68 13.38
N TRP A 35 -0.53 -2.73 12.88
CA TRP A 35 -1.20 -1.73 13.71
C TRP A 35 -2.56 -1.35 13.13
N ARG A 36 -3.45 -0.88 14.01
CA ARG A 36 -4.78 -0.38 13.64
C ARG A 36 -4.78 1.14 13.68
N ASN A 37 -5.29 1.76 12.63
CA ASN A 37 -5.53 3.19 12.59
C ASN A 37 -7.03 3.46 12.68
N LYS A 38 -7.41 4.46 13.47
CA LYS A 38 -8.77 5.01 13.51
C LYS A 38 -8.68 6.50 13.27
N TYR A 39 -9.14 6.92 12.11
CA TYR A 39 -9.17 8.31 11.73
C TYR A 39 -10.56 8.88 12.05
N THR A 40 -10.60 9.97 12.80
CA THR A 40 -11.83 10.72 13.12
C THR A 40 -11.85 12.07 12.40
N LYS A 41 -12.96 12.80 12.46
CA LYS A 41 -13.02 14.17 11.93
C LYS A 41 -11.85 15.01 12.46
N GLY A 42 -11.14 15.69 11.56
CA GLY A 42 -9.92 16.43 11.93
C GLY A 42 -8.61 15.67 11.75
N SER A 43 -8.65 14.33 11.76
CA SER A 43 -7.46 13.51 11.63
C SER A 43 -6.88 13.55 10.22
N PHE A 44 -5.55 13.50 10.15
CA PHE A 44 -4.77 13.31 8.92
C PHE A 44 -3.54 12.48 9.26
N GLN A 45 -2.88 11.96 8.23
CA GLN A 45 -1.55 11.39 8.36
C GLN A 45 -0.62 12.11 7.39
N GLU A 46 0.49 12.63 7.91
CA GLU A 46 1.52 13.31 7.12
C GLU A 46 2.08 12.40 6.03
N ILE A 47 2.68 13.00 5.00
CA ILE A 47 3.34 12.26 3.94
C ILE A 47 4.59 11.58 4.53
N HIS A 48 4.63 10.25 4.51
CA HIS A 48 5.74 9.46 5.04
C HIS A 48 5.93 8.17 4.22
N HIS A 49 7.06 7.52 4.43
CA HIS A 49 7.34 6.16 3.94
C HIS A 49 7.64 5.24 5.13
N HIS A 50 7.61 3.93 4.89
CA HIS A 50 7.93 2.92 5.90
C HIS A 50 9.38 2.49 5.78
N HIS A 51 10.27 3.20 6.49
CA HIS A 51 11.70 2.84 6.51
C HIS A 51 11.92 1.46 7.15
N GLY A 52 12.81 0.67 6.56
CA GLY A 52 13.15 -0.67 7.07
C GLY A 52 12.24 -1.80 6.58
N ALA A 53 11.07 -1.48 6.00
CA ALA A 53 10.17 -2.47 5.41
C ALA A 53 10.43 -2.66 3.90
N ASP A 54 10.28 -3.89 3.40
CA ASP A 54 10.36 -4.16 1.96
C ASP A 54 9.00 -3.87 1.29
N ILE A 55 7.91 -4.34 1.91
CA ILE A 55 6.52 -4.12 1.46
C ILE A 55 5.71 -3.64 2.65
N SER A 56 4.92 -2.60 2.47
CA SER A 56 3.86 -2.22 3.41
C SER A 56 2.49 -2.57 2.84
N PHE A 57 1.52 -2.76 3.72
CA PHE A 57 0.14 -3.00 3.31
C PHE A 57 -0.86 -2.23 4.15
N THR A 58 -2.08 -2.09 3.63
CA THR A 58 -3.21 -1.52 4.35
C THR A 58 -4.49 -2.25 3.95
N ILE A 59 -5.22 -2.73 4.95
CA ILE A 59 -6.54 -3.35 4.88
C ILE A 59 -7.57 -2.30 5.24
N PHE A 60 -8.57 -2.12 4.37
CA PHE A 60 -9.64 -1.16 4.61
C PHE A 60 -10.79 -1.83 5.36
N CYS A 61 -11.15 -1.31 6.54
CA CYS A 61 -12.20 -1.90 7.38
C CYS A 61 -13.58 -1.28 7.15
N ASN A 62 -13.66 -0.24 6.32
CA ASN A 62 -14.86 0.50 5.98
C ASN A 62 -14.91 0.73 4.47
N ASP A 63 -16.13 0.81 3.93
CA ASP A 63 -16.33 1.22 2.54
C ASP A 63 -15.96 2.69 2.37
N PHE A 64 -15.36 3.02 1.22
CA PHE A 64 -15.11 4.40 0.87
C PHE A 64 -16.42 5.20 0.79
N ASN A 65 -16.34 6.42 1.29
CA ASN A 65 -17.39 7.43 1.15
C ASN A 65 -16.71 8.76 0.84
N GLU A 66 -17.32 9.61 0.01
CA GLU A 66 -16.79 10.93 -0.37
C GLU A 66 -16.54 11.89 0.82
N THR A 67 -17.14 11.58 1.98
CA THR A 67 -16.96 12.31 3.25
C THR A 67 -15.98 11.63 4.23
N SER A 68 -15.42 10.48 3.86
CA SER A 68 -14.34 9.80 4.60
C SER A 68 -12.97 10.42 4.24
N SER A 69 -11.90 10.08 4.98
CA SER A 69 -10.54 10.46 4.56
C SER A 69 -10.18 9.80 3.25
N GLU A 70 -9.31 10.42 2.47
CA GLU A 70 -8.73 9.82 1.27
C GLU A 70 -7.35 9.24 1.58
N PHE A 71 -7.10 8.02 1.11
CA PHE A 71 -5.78 7.42 1.14
C PHE A 71 -5.09 7.76 -0.18
N PHE A 72 -3.91 8.37 -0.12
CA PHE A 72 -3.22 8.82 -1.31
C PHE A 72 -1.74 8.48 -1.28
N PHE A 73 -1.18 8.31 -2.47
CA PHE A 73 0.24 8.15 -2.72
C PHE A 73 0.80 9.43 -3.32
N TYR A 74 1.96 9.83 -2.85
CA TYR A 74 2.65 11.03 -3.29
C TYR A 74 3.81 10.67 -4.22
N ASN A 75 3.89 11.35 -5.35
CA ASN A 75 4.97 11.20 -6.30
C ASN A 75 6.17 12.07 -5.89
N GLU A 76 7.09 11.54 -5.08
CA GLU A 76 8.26 12.32 -4.68
C GLU A 76 9.10 12.76 -5.90
N SER A 77 9.13 11.97 -6.97
CA SER A 77 9.89 12.28 -8.18
C SER A 77 9.41 13.58 -8.86
N SER A 78 8.14 13.96 -8.66
CA SER A 78 7.58 15.14 -9.30
C SER A 78 8.22 16.44 -8.84
N ARG A 79 8.80 16.46 -7.62
CA ARG A 79 9.52 17.61 -7.07
C ARG A 79 10.86 17.91 -7.75
N TYR A 80 11.42 16.91 -8.44
CA TYR A 80 12.70 17.05 -9.14
C TYR A 80 12.53 17.42 -10.61
N MET A 81 11.28 17.49 -11.11
CA MET A 81 11.00 17.87 -12.48
C MET A 81 10.80 19.39 -12.59
N ASP A 82 11.55 20.04 -13.48
CA ASP A 82 11.32 21.43 -13.86
C ASP A 82 9.96 21.58 -14.56
N PHE A 83 9.36 22.76 -14.43
CA PHE A 83 8.06 23.08 -15.02
C PHE A 83 7.99 22.77 -16.53
N ARG A 84 9.07 23.07 -17.27
CA ARG A 84 9.09 22.84 -18.73
C ARG A 84 9.10 21.36 -19.09
N PHE A 85 9.80 20.54 -18.29
CA PHE A 85 9.78 19.10 -18.50
C PHE A 85 8.41 18.52 -18.21
N ARG A 86 7.73 18.98 -17.14
CA ARG A 86 6.36 18.58 -16.84
C ARG A 86 5.41 18.90 -18.02
N GLN A 87 5.47 20.12 -18.55
CA GLN A 87 4.64 20.54 -19.67
C GLN A 87 4.87 19.67 -20.92
N ILE A 88 6.13 19.38 -21.28
CA ILE A 88 6.45 18.48 -22.42
C ILE A 88 5.88 17.08 -22.19
N MET A 89 5.94 16.56 -20.96
CA MET A 89 5.44 15.23 -20.65
C MET A 89 3.91 15.14 -20.68
N GLU A 90 3.22 16.20 -20.25
CA GLU A 90 1.77 16.35 -20.35
C GLU A 90 1.34 16.44 -21.83
N GLU A 91 1.99 17.30 -22.62
CA GLU A 91 1.68 17.51 -24.04
C GLU A 91 1.93 16.26 -24.90
N THR A 92 2.98 15.51 -24.59
CA THR A 92 3.33 14.30 -25.35
C THR A 92 2.60 13.06 -24.85
N GLY A 93 1.82 13.14 -23.76
CA GLY A 93 1.17 12.00 -23.11
C GLY A 93 2.14 10.89 -22.67
N SER A 94 3.44 11.19 -22.65
CA SER A 94 4.50 10.19 -22.49
C SER A 94 4.75 9.84 -21.02
N LEU A 95 4.21 10.62 -20.09
CA LEU A 95 4.40 10.49 -18.65
C LEU A 95 3.24 11.18 -17.90
N PHE A 96 2.12 10.48 -17.67
CA PHE A 96 1.12 10.92 -16.70
C PHE A 96 1.66 10.66 -15.30
N MET A 97 2.28 11.67 -14.71
CA MET A 97 2.78 11.62 -13.35
C MET A 97 2.09 12.72 -12.54
N ASP A 98 0.84 12.47 -12.16
CA ASP A 98 0.16 13.30 -11.17
C ASP A 98 1.03 13.38 -9.91
N ASP A 99 1.02 14.54 -9.26
CA ASP A 99 1.75 14.75 -8.00
C ASP A 99 1.27 13.80 -6.89
N SER A 100 0.03 13.35 -7.00
CA SER A 100 -0.56 12.37 -6.09
C SER A 100 -1.60 11.51 -6.79
N TRP A 101 -1.77 10.30 -6.30
CA TRP A 101 -2.83 9.39 -6.73
C TRP A 101 -3.68 8.99 -5.53
N THR A 102 -5.00 9.13 -5.63
CA THR A 102 -5.96 8.76 -4.59
C THR A 102 -6.58 7.40 -4.88
N LEU A 103 -6.82 6.63 -3.82
CA LEU A 103 -7.43 5.31 -3.91
C LEU A 103 -8.86 5.31 -3.37
N VAL A 104 -9.81 4.89 -4.21
CA VAL A 104 -11.15 4.48 -3.78
C VAL A 104 -11.10 3.00 -3.41
N SER A 105 -11.31 2.68 -2.13
CA SER A 105 -11.23 1.32 -1.60
C SER A 105 -12.50 0.90 -0.90
N MET A 106 -12.91 -0.35 -1.05
CA MET A 106 -14.05 -0.92 -0.34
C MET A 106 -13.60 -1.67 0.92
N LYS A 107 -14.54 -1.97 1.81
CA LYS A 107 -14.26 -2.81 2.97
C LYS A 107 -13.72 -4.17 2.52
N GLY A 108 -12.61 -4.58 3.14
CA GLY A 108 -11.92 -5.83 2.85
C GLY A 108 -10.87 -5.73 1.75
N ASP A 109 -10.79 -4.62 1.03
CA ASP A 109 -9.69 -4.41 0.08
C ASP A 109 -8.36 -4.32 0.80
N ILE A 110 -7.32 -4.85 0.16
CA ILE A 110 -5.94 -4.82 0.64
C ILE A 110 -5.09 -4.18 -0.44
N ILE A 111 -4.34 -3.16 -0.07
CA ILE A 111 -3.31 -2.58 -0.92
C ILE A 111 -1.93 -2.94 -0.38
N PHE A 112 -1.08 -3.45 -1.26
CA PHE A 112 0.34 -3.67 -1.01
C PHE A 112 1.15 -2.64 -1.79
N PHE A 113 2.18 -2.06 -1.18
CA PHE A 113 2.99 -1.01 -1.80
C PHE A 113 4.44 -1.04 -1.30
N LEU A 114 5.36 -0.61 -2.17
CA LEU A 114 6.81 -0.67 -1.97
C LEU A 114 7.38 0.74 -1.79
N LEU A 115 7.95 1.07 -0.62
CA LEU A 115 8.70 2.33 -0.38
C LEU A 115 8.08 3.62 -0.95
N ILE A 116 6.74 3.67 -1.08
CA ILE A 116 6.03 4.82 -1.62
C ILE A 116 5.72 5.79 -0.49
N PHE A 117 5.94 7.07 -0.74
CA PHE A 117 5.38 8.10 0.12
C PHE A 117 3.86 8.07 0.04
N LYS A 118 3.21 8.00 1.20
CA LYS A 118 1.76 8.03 1.32
C LYS A 118 1.33 8.94 2.44
N GLY A 119 0.08 9.38 2.36
CA GLY A 119 -0.58 10.13 3.40
C GLY A 119 -2.05 9.77 3.50
N VAL A 120 -2.70 10.32 4.52
CA VAL A 120 -4.14 10.25 4.67
C VAL A 120 -4.65 11.67 4.75
N GLN A 121 -5.45 12.05 3.76
CA GLN A 121 -6.03 13.39 3.70
C GLN A 121 -7.06 13.57 4.82
N TYR A 122 -7.21 14.82 5.23
CA TYR A 122 -8.15 15.29 6.24
C TYR A 122 -9.55 14.67 6.14
N ILE A 123 -10.06 14.14 7.26
CA ILE A 123 -11.43 13.62 7.34
C ILE A 123 -12.45 14.74 7.40
N LYS A 124 -13.41 14.70 6.48
CA LYS A 124 -14.57 15.59 6.47
C LYS A 124 -15.56 15.25 7.58
N MET A 125 -16.07 14.00 7.65
CA MET A 125 -17.13 13.65 8.63
C MET A 125 -17.12 12.22 9.17
N ILE A 126 -16.87 11.19 8.35
CA ILE A 126 -17.06 9.78 8.75
C ILE A 126 -15.77 9.14 9.25
N VAL A 127 -15.87 8.34 10.32
CA VAL A 127 -14.74 7.58 10.87
C VAL A 127 -14.25 6.54 9.85
N ARG A 128 -12.95 6.51 9.60
CA ARG A 128 -12.30 5.49 8.77
C ARG A 128 -11.34 4.67 9.62
N THR A 129 -11.44 3.35 9.53
CA THR A 129 -10.57 2.41 10.23
C THR A 129 -9.77 1.60 9.21
N THR A 130 -8.49 1.43 9.47
CA THR A 130 -7.62 0.54 8.68
C THR A 130 -6.78 -0.33 9.59
N VAL A 131 -6.33 -1.46 9.06
CA VAL A 131 -5.25 -2.25 9.65
C VAL A 131 -4.08 -2.19 8.68
N SER A 132 -2.95 -1.69 9.13
CA SER A 132 -1.75 -1.54 8.31
C SER A 132 -0.63 -2.41 8.88
N GLY A 133 0.33 -2.75 8.04
CA GLY A 133 1.47 -3.52 8.48
C GLY A 133 2.66 -3.42 7.54
N ASN A 134 3.80 -3.86 8.06
CA ASN A 134 5.07 -3.94 7.36
C ASN A 134 5.46 -5.40 7.17
N MET A 135 6.07 -5.70 6.03
CA MET A 135 6.52 -7.03 5.65
C MET A 135 7.98 -6.96 5.20
N ILE A 136 8.75 -7.95 5.65
CA ILE A 136 10.16 -8.11 5.32
C ILE A 136 10.32 -9.37 4.47
N ILE A 137 11.02 -9.24 3.35
CA ILE A 137 11.40 -10.32 2.47
C ILE A 137 12.76 -10.86 2.94
N HIS A 138 12.84 -12.18 3.10
CA HIS A 138 14.06 -12.83 3.55
C HIS A 138 15.17 -12.68 2.52
N ARG A 139 16.28 -12.06 2.93
CA ARG A 139 17.34 -11.50 2.06
C ARG A 139 18.19 -12.48 1.25
N TYR A 140 17.97 -13.79 1.36
CA TYR A 140 18.77 -14.77 0.58
C TYR A 140 18.53 -14.69 -0.94
N ASN A 141 17.50 -13.94 -1.40
CA ASN A 141 17.15 -13.79 -2.82
C ASN A 141 16.92 -12.32 -3.25
N PHE A 142 17.49 -11.33 -2.55
CA PHE A 142 17.14 -9.91 -2.77
C PHE A 142 17.59 -9.35 -4.13
N GLU A 143 18.76 -9.75 -4.63
CA GLU A 143 19.26 -9.30 -5.94
C GLU A 143 18.32 -9.76 -7.07
N ASN A 144 17.93 -11.04 -7.06
CA ASN A 144 16.93 -11.58 -7.98
C ASN A 144 15.57 -10.89 -7.82
N PHE A 145 15.21 -10.44 -6.62
CA PHE A 145 13.96 -9.73 -6.39
C PHE A 145 13.94 -8.37 -7.09
N ILE A 146 14.99 -7.55 -6.91
CA ILE A 146 15.10 -6.22 -7.53
C ILE A 146 15.12 -6.33 -9.06
N GLU A 147 15.89 -7.26 -9.62
CA GLU A 147 15.94 -7.46 -11.07
C GLU A 147 14.58 -7.89 -11.64
N ASN A 148 13.89 -8.82 -10.99
CA ASN A 148 12.57 -9.28 -11.44
C ASN A 148 11.50 -8.19 -11.31
N MET A 149 11.56 -7.39 -10.26
CA MET A 149 10.75 -6.19 -10.10
C MET A 149 10.91 -5.26 -11.31
N ILE A 150 12.15 -4.87 -11.61
CA ILE A 150 12.49 -4.01 -12.77
C ILE A 150 11.97 -4.63 -14.08
N MET A 151 12.07 -5.96 -14.24
CA MET A 151 11.58 -6.65 -15.43
C MET A 151 10.05 -6.73 -15.52
N LEU A 152 9.35 -6.94 -14.41
CA LEU A 152 7.87 -6.94 -14.38
C LEU A 152 7.32 -5.59 -14.80
N PHE A 153 7.91 -4.50 -14.30
CA PHE A 153 7.59 -3.15 -14.75
C PHE A 153 7.79 -3.03 -16.27
N LYS A 154 8.94 -3.47 -16.78
CA LYS A 154 9.23 -3.43 -18.22
C LYS A 154 8.31 -4.31 -19.07
N ARG A 155 7.74 -5.41 -18.56
CA ARG A 155 6.91 -6.34 -19.35
C ARG A 155 5.44 -5.96 -19.48
N LYS A 156 4.88 -5.18 -18.55
CA LYS A 156 3.51 -4.65 -18.67
C LYS A 156 3.41 -3.40 -19.57
N SER A 157 4.46 -3.11 -20.34
CA SER A 157 4.62 -1.99 -21.26
C SER A 157 3.78 -2.07 -22.57
N GLY A 158 2.49 -2.39 -22.43
CA GLY A 158 1.44 -1.71 -23.18
C GLY A 158 0.92 -0.46 -22.45
N TYR A 159 1.27 -0.33 -21.17
CA TYR A 159 1.12 0.88 -20.36
C TYR A 159 2.51 1.26 -19.84
N ILE A 160 2.87 2.50 -20.11
CA ILE A 160 4.18 3.09 -19.87
C ILE A 160 4.69 2.74 -18.46
N VAL A 161 5.96 2.34 -18.35
CA VAL A 161 6.68 2.18 -17.08
C VAL A 161 6.75 3.53 -16.39
N ASN A 162 5.76 3.89 -15.59
CA ASN A 162 5.74 5.15 -14.85
C ASN A 162 5.06 4.99 -13.49
N PHE A 163 5.78 4.31 -12.60
CA PHE A 163 5.90 4.59 -11.18
C PHE A 163 6.84 3.48 -10.69
N LEU A 164 8.05 3.81 -10.25
CA LEU A 164 9.01 2.84 -9.68
C LEU A 164 8.59 2.38 -8.27
N ASN A 165 7.28 2.15 -8.10
CA ASN A 165 6.57 2.11 -6.83
C ASN A 165 5.21 1.42 -7.10
N THR A 166 5.19 0.09 -7.25
CA THR A 166 3.95 -0.65 -7.54
C THR A 166 3.05 -0.63 -6.31
N CYS A 167 1.84 -0.10 -6.49
CA CYS A 167 0.70 -0.46 -5.66
C CYS A 167 0.00 -1.65 -6.30
N ILE A 168 -0.11 -2.77 -5.59
CA ILE A 168 -0.98 -3.87 -6.00
C ILE A 168 -2.22 -3.81 -5.11
N LEU A 169 -3.31 -3.34 -5.69
CA LEU A 169 -4.63 -3.47 -5.09
C LEU A 169 -5.14 -4.88 -5.37
N ILE A 170 -5.46 -5.63 -4.32
CA ILE A 170 -6.19 -6.89 -4.43
C ILE A 170 -7.64 -6.58 -4.04
N PRO A 171 -8.57 -6.50 -5.01
CA PRO A 171 -9.99 -6.40 -4.71
C PRO A 171 -10.41 -7.61 -3.88
N SER A 172 -11.29 -7.42 -2.90
CA SER A 172 -11.79 -8.54 -2.10
C SER A 172 -12.32 -9.68 -3.00
N VAL A 173 -11.65 -10.85 -2.96
CA VAL A 173 -12.28 -12.11 -3.33
C VAL A 173 -12.99 -12.55 -2.06
N VAL A 174 -14.31 -12.36 -2.02
CA VAL A 174 -15.16 -12.82 -0.92
C VAL A 174 -15.00 -14.33 -0.77
N SER A 175 -14.04 -14.74 0.06
CA SER A 175 -14.16 -15.96 0.85
C SER A 175 -15.32 -15.69 1.81
N ASN A 176 -16.36 -16.52 1.76
CA ASN A 176 -17.57 -16.47 2.59
C ASN A 176 -17.32 -16.63 4.11
N GLN A 177 -16.15 -16.27 4.62
CA GLN A 177 -15.89 -16.19 6.05
C GLN A 177 -16.20 -14.77 6.53
N LYS A 178 -17.42 -14.59 7.05
CA LYS A 178 -17.73 -13.46 7.94
C LYS A 178 -16.78 -13.55 9.14
N VAL A 179 -15.78 -12.67 9.19
CA VAL A 179 -14.97 -12.48 10.39
C VAL A 179 -15.56 -11.29 11.15
N GLU A 180 -16.32 -11.59 12.20
CA GLU A 180 -16.60 -10.61 13.25
C GLU A 180 -15.32 -10.44 14.07
N VAL A 181 -14.71 -9.25 13.98
CA VAL A 181 -13.54 -8.90 14.78
C VAL A 181 -14.02 -8.10 15.98
N ASP A 182 -14.06 -8.75 17.14
CA ASP A 182 -14.28 -8.10 18.42
C ASP A 182 -12.93 -7.55 18.91
N VAL A 183 -12.77 -6.22 18.86
CA VAL A 183 -11.49 -5.59 19.22
C VAL A 183 -11.53 -5.19 20.69
N LYS A 184 -10.81 -5.93 21.53
CA LYS A 184 -10.53 -5.50 22.91
C LYS A 184 -9.74 -4.19 22.92
N ASP A 185 -10.12 -3.32 23.85
CA ASP A 185 -9.79 -1.91 23.91
C ASP A 185 -8.30 -1.57 24.09
N SER A 186 -7.99 -0.37 23.58
CA SER A 186 -6.98 0.60 24.02
C SER A 186 -5.49 0.22 24.03
N TRP A 187 -4.77 0.75 23.03
CA TRP A 187 -3.46 1.37 23.25
C TRP A 187 -3.63 2.86 22.95
N ILE A 188 -3.55 3.70 23.98
CA ILE A 188 -3.57 5.16 23.88
C ILE A 188 -2.10 5.61 23.94
N PHE A 189 -1.59 6.18 22.86
CA PHE A 189 -0.35 6.95 22.93
C PHE A 189 -0.71 8.41 23.18
N HIS A 190 -0.25 8.94 24.32
CA HIS A 190 -0.20 10.37 24.55
C HIS A 190 0.99 10.94 23.76
N LEU A 191 0.71 11.87 22.85
CA LEU A 191 1.73 12.74 22.27
C LEU A 191 2.05 13.86 23.28
N ILE A 192 3.35 14.04 23.56
CA ILE A 192 3.93 15.25 24.15
C ILE A 192 4.10 16.28 23.03
#